data_AF-A0A523STI7-F1
#
_entry.id   AF-A0A523STI7-F1
#
_cell.length_a   1.000
_cell.length_b   1.000
_cell.length_c   1.000
_cell.angle_alpha   90.00
_cell.angle_beta   90.00
_cell.angle_gamma   90.00
#
_symmetry.space_group_name_H-M   'P 1'
#
loop_
_entity.id
_entity.type
_entity.pdbx_description
1 polymer ?
#
loop_
_entity_poly.entity_id
_entity_poly.type
_entity_poly.pdbx_seq_one_letter_code
_entity_poly.pdbx_strand_id
1 'polypeptide(L)' 'MNELRDFYATFMVRHGLIREEVDLLQGRISKSIFVRHYWSPAIKELRHRVFKALQELKQTTLS' A
#
# COMPACT_ATOMS: atom_id res chain seq x y z
N MET A 1 -9.82 15.87 -0.12
CA MET A 1 -8.97 14.95 -0.91
C MET A 1 -7.98 14.13 -0.06
N ASN A 2 -7.45 14.62 1.07
CA ASN A 2 -6.46 13.87 1.86
C ASN A 2 -7.03 12.71 2.68
N GLU A 3 -8.25 12.83 3.21
CA GLU A 3 -8.85 11.80 4.08
C GLU A 3 -9.00 10.42 3.40
N LEU A 4 -9.42 10.39 2.13
CA LEU A 4 -9.49 9.14 1.34
C LEU A 4 -8.12 8.48 1.18
N ARG A 5 -7.08 9.29 0.96
CA ARG A 5 -5.71 8.81 0.80
C ARG A 5 -5.14 8.30 2.12
N ASP A 6 -5.49 8.94 3.23
CA ASP A 6 -5.07 8.55 4.58
C ASP A 6 -5.81 7.29 5.06
N PHE A 7 -7.10 7.19 4.75
CA PHE A 7 -7.90 5.99 4.96
C PHE A 7 -7.34 4.82 4.17
N TYR A 8 -7.10 4.99 2.86
CA TYR A 8 -6.47 3.97 2.03
C TYR A 8 -5.12 3.54 2.63
N ALA A 9 -4.27 4.49 3.01
CA ALA A 9 -2.97 4.17 3.57
C ALA A 9 -3.08 3.35 4.86
N THR A 10 -3.98 3.76 5.76
CA THR A 10 -4.26 3.05 7.01
C THR A 10 -4.81 1.65 6.75
N PHE A 11 -5.74 1.52 5.82
CA PHE A 11 -6.33 0.25 5.44
C PHE A 11 -5.28 -0.72 4.89
N MET A 12 -4.45 -0.27 3.94
CA MET A 12 -3.42 -1.12 3.33
C MET A 12 -2.38 -1.58 4.34
N VAL A 13 -1.95 -0.71 5.27
CA VAL A 13 -1.01 -1.08 6.33
C VAL A 13 -1.61 -2.16 7.25
N ARG A 14 -2.88 -2.02 7.62
CA ARG A 14 -3.58 -3.04 8.44
C ARG A 14 -3.71 -4.39 7.74
N HIS A 15 -3.69 -4.42 6.40
CA HIS A 15 -3.78 -5.63 5.59
C HIS A 15 -2.42 -6.14 5.09
N GLY A 16 -1.35 -5.79 5.80
CA GLY A 16 -0.04 -6.41 5.63
C GLY A 16 0.87 -5.75 4.60
N LEU A 17 0.60 -4.48 4.23
CA LEU A 17 1.56 -3.66 3.50
C LEU A 17 2.40 -2.80 4.46
N ILE A 18 3.63 -2.48 4.04
CA ILE A 18 4.46 -1.51 4.76
C ILE A 18 4.24 -0.09 4.22
N ARG A 19 4.60 0.93 5.01
CA ARG A 19 4.38 2.34 4.63
C ARG A 19 5.04 2.70 3.31
N GLU A 20 6.19 2.12 3.03
CA GLU A 20 6.97 2.37 1.83
C GLU A 20 6.32 1.78 0.58
N GLU A 21 5.63 0.65 0.72
CA GLU A 21 4.78 0.07 -0.32
C GLU A 21 3.58 0.95 -0.60
N VAL A 22 2.93 1.43 0.45
CA VAL A 22 1.78 2.33 0.33
C VAL A 22 2.19 3.67 -0.28
N ASP A 23 3.33 4.23 0.13
CA ASP A 23 3.87 5.45 -0.45
C ASP A 23 4.19 5.25 -1.93
N LEU A 24 4.81 4.12 -2.31
CA LEU A 24 5.03 3.77 -3.72
C LEU A 24 3.71 3.73 -4.50
N LEU A 25 2.69 3.04 -3.98
CA LEU A 25 1.36 2.92 -4.62
C LEU A 25 0.67 4.27 -4.77
N GLN A 26 0.90 5.21 -3.86
CA GLN A 26 0.37 6.56 -3.90
C GLN A 26 1.24 7.54 -4.71
N GLY A 27 2.34 7.08 -5.30
CA GLY A 27 3.28 7.91 -6.06
C GLY A 27 4.13 8.84 -5.18
N ARG A 28 4.21 8.58 -3.87
CA ARG A 28 5.06 9.30 -2.93
C ARG A 28 6.45 8.70 -2.93
N ILE A 29 7.46 9.56 -2.97
CA ILE A 29 8.83 9.09 -2.82
C ILE A 29 9.11 8.92 -1.33
N SER A 30 9.32 7.67 -0.89
CA SER A 30 9.69 7.38 0.49
C SER A 30 10.94 8.18 0.89
N LYS A 31 10.92 8.71 2.13
CA LYS A 31 12.06 9.41 2.73
C LYS A 31 13.20 8.45 3.10
N SER A 32 12.96 7.15 3.08
CA SER A 32 13.96 6.14 3.41
C SER A 32 14.98 5.97 2.28
N ILE A 33 16.25 6.24 2.58
CA ILE A 33 17.39 6.06 1.65
C ILE A 33 17.50 4.57 1.24
N PHE A 34 17.17 3.63 2.14
CA PHE A 34 17.14 2.19 1.86
C PHE A 34 16.13 1.84 0.77
N VAL A 35 14.97 2.49 0.78
CA VAL A 35 13.92 2.25 -0.22
C VAL A 35 14.28 2.79 -1.60
N ARG A 36 15.02 3.90 -1.64
CA ARG A 36 15.51 4.45 -2.92
C ARG A 36 16.64 3.64 -3.55
N HIS A 37 17.50 3.00 -2.77
CA HIS A 37 18.75 2.41 -3.28
C HIS A 37 18.81 0.88 -3.21
N TYR A 38 18.07 0.23 -2.31
CA TYR A 38 18.22 -1.21 -2.02
C TYR A 38 16.92 -2.01 -2.02
N TRP A 39 15.78 -1.33 -2.17
CA TRP A 39 14.51 -2.02 -2.12
C TRP A 39 14.18 -2.66 -3.47
N SER A 40 14.38 -3.98 -3.51
CA SER A 40 13.80 -4.87 -4.52
C SER A 40 12.56 -5.51 -3.89
N PRO A 41 11.39 -4.85 -3.92
CA PRO A 41 10.17 -5.51 -3.50
C PRO A 41 9.99 -6.75 -4.37
N ALA A 42 9.59 -7.87 -3.78
CA ALA A 42 9.08 -8.99 -4.56
C ALA A 42 7.79 -8.52 -5.25
N ILE A 43 7.89 -7.86 -6.41
CA ILE A 43 6.79 -7.15 -7.09
C ILE A 43 5.59 -8.07 -7.29
N LYS A 44 5.86 -9.36 -7.57
CA LYS A 44 4.82 -10.38 -7.70
C LYS A 44 4.06 -10.58 -6.39
N GLU A 45 4.74 -10.74 -5.25
CA GLU A 45 4.11 -10.89 -3.94
C GLU A 45 3.41 -9.62 -3.47
N LEU A 46 4.03 -8.46 -3.70
CA LEU A 46 3.43 -7.15 -3.43
C LEU A 46 2.10 -7.01 -4.19
N ARG A 47 2.09 -7.35 -5.48
CA ARG A 47 0.88 -7.35 -6.30
C ARG A 47 -0.22 -8.21 -5.67
N HIS A 48 0.09 -9.44 -5.25
CA HIS A 48 -0.89 -10.33 -4.63
C HIS A 48 -1.48 -9.73 -3.34
N ARG A 49 -0.63 -9.19 -2.45
CA ARG A 49 -1.09 -8.52 -1.21
C ARG A 49 -1.96 -7.30 -1.50
N VAL A 50 -1.56 -6.48 -2.46
CA VAL A 50 -2.35 -5.31 -2.89
C VAL A 50 -3.72 -5.73 -3.37
N PHE A 51 -3.81 -6.68 -4.30
CA PHE A 51 -5.11 -7.11 -4.84
C PHE A 51 -5.98 -7.78 -3.79
N LYS A 52 -5.40 -8.55 -2.87
CA LYS A 52 -6.13 -9.12 -1.73
C LYS A 52 -6.75 -8.02 -0.86
N ALA A 53 -5.96 -7.04 -0.44
CA ALA A 53 -6.44 -5.91 0.35
C ALA A 53 -7.54 -5.12 -0.39
N LEU A 54 -7.39 -4.91 -1.70
CA LEU A 54 -8.42 -4.23 -2.51
C LEU A 54 -9.74 -5.02 -2.60
N GLN A 55 -9.68 -6.35 -2.66
CA GLN A 55 -10.89 -7.20 -2.63
C GLN A 55 -11.62 -7.06 -1.29
N GLU A 56 -10.88 -7.09 -0.17
CA GLU A 56 -11.44 -6.91 1.17
C GLU A 56 -12.01 -5.49 1.36
N LEU A 57 -11.32 -4.47 0.85
CA LEU A 57 -11.81 -3.09 0.84
C LEU A 57 -13.13 -2.96 0.08
N LYS A 58 -13.19 -3.56 -1.12
CA LYS A 58 -14.42 -3.56 -1.94
C LYS A 58 -15.58 -4.21 -1.20
N GLN A 59 -15.36 -5.36 -0.57
CA GLN A 59 -16.41 -6.04 0.20
C GLN A 59 -16.89 -5.21 1.40
N THR A 60 -15.96 -4.57 2.11
CA THR A 60 -16.28 -3.70 3.27
C THR A 60 -17.14 -2.50 2.87
N THR A 61 -16.94 -1.93 1.68
CA THR A 61 -17.70 -0.76 1.20
C THR A 61 -19.05 -1.15 0.56
N LEU A 62 -19.23 -2.41 0.17
CA LEU A 62 -20.46 -2.94 -0.44
C LEU A 62 -21.38 -3.67 0.55
N SER A 63 -21.01 -3.70 1.83
CA SER A 63 -21.81 -4.25 2.95
C SER A 63 -22.38 -3.14 3.82
#